data_AF-A0A177DZ97-F1
#
_entry.id   AF-A0A177DZ97-F1
#
_cell.length_a   1.000
_cell.length_b   1.000
_cell.length_c   1.000
_cell.angle_alpha   90.00
_cell.angle_beta   90.00
_cell.angle_gamma   90.00
#
_symmetry.space_group_name_H-M   'P 1'
#
loop_
_entity.id
_entity.type
_entity.pdbx_description
1 polymer ?
#
loop_
_entity_poly.entity_id
_entity_poly.type
_entity_poly.pdbx_seq_one_letter_code
_entity_poly.pdbx_strand_id
1 'polypeptide(L)'
;MIRAKVLYFSGEIPQGDPEGDQRDLFRKLHLLSKERSYPILALFLETITRAVKEEQRRLIRTERDSIPAFESILDLTDHVVELRKTSLGGAVERVLVLAFQLGSFIAYHEAHPLEYNFQSSDTFLIARGPGMLSAAAIALCPNVSMVPSIAGDIAKVAFRFGLVVDQVCRSLEISPDEINAAGAWIYCVYGVDPSEAEEAVALFNAEKVSQISMLFSIGRFPRLGQRLGVRVPSPTLRTQQFHSDQGSN
;
A
#
# COMPACT_ATOMS: atom_id res chain seq x y z
N MET A 1 36.45 -3.74 -1.54
CA MET A 1 35.37 -3.94 -0.54
C MET A 1 34.07 -4.03 -1.33
N ILE A 2 33.39 -5.19 -1.34
CA ILE A 2 32.11 -5.34 -2.05
C ILE A 2 31.05 -4.58 -1.24
N ARG A 3 30.43 -3.55 -1.84
CA ARG A 3 29.41 -2.73 -1.19
C ARG A 3 28.05 -3.29 -1.59
N ALA A 4 27.36 -3.95 -0.65
CA ALA A 4 26.00 -4.43 -0.88
C ALA A 4 25.06 -3.24 -1.15
N LYS A 5 24.22 -3.36 -2.17
CA LYS A 5 23.16 -2.40 -2.49
C LYS A 5 21.84 -2.96 -1.99
N VAL A 6 21.10 -2.16 -1.22
CA VAL A 6 19.80 -2.55 -0.69
C VAL A 6 18.76 -1.62 -1.26
N LEU A 7 17.78 -2.18 -1.97
CA LEU A 7 16.59 -1.46 -2.39
C LEU A 7 15.44 -1.84 -1.45
N TYR A 8 14.81 -0.85 -0.85
CA TYR A 8 13.70 -1.05 0.07
C TYR A 8 12.40 -0.48 -0.50
N PHE A 9 11.36 -1.31 -0.56
CA PHE A 9 10.02 -0.92 -0.99
C PHE A 9 9.04 -1.03 0.18
N SER A 10 8.48 0.10 0.62
CA SER A 10 7.54 0.18 1.75
C SER A 10 6.18 -0.43 1.42
N GLY A 11 5.36 -0.68 2.45
CA GLY A 11 3.98 -1.14 2.28
C GLY A 11 2.96 -0.03 2.05
N GLU A 12 3.37 1.23 2.24
CA GLU A 12 2.53 2.42 2.17
C GLU A 12 3.29 3.53 1.45
N ILE A 13 2.57 4.47 0.85
CA ILE A 13 3.12 5.76 0.42
C ILE A 13 3.66 6.47 1.66
N PRO A 14 4.83 7.14 1.62
CA PRO A 14 5.35 7.90 2.76
C PRO A 14 4.25 8.77 3.36
N GLN A 15 3.87 8.48 4.61
CA GLN A 15 2.94 9.29 5.39
C GLN A 15 3.77 10.46 5.95
N GLY A 16 3.95 11.49 5.14
CA GLY A 16 4.23 12.84 5.66
C GLY A 16 2.91 13.50 6.10
N ASP A 17 2.92 14.80 6.39
CA ASP A 17 1.73 15.55 6.82
C ASP A 17 0.49 15.14 5.99
N PRO A 18 -0.59 14.60 6.63
CA PRO A 18 -1.73 13.97 5.94
C PRO A 18 -2.40 14.80 4.85
N GLU A 19 -2.17 16.11 4.82
CA GLU A 19 -2.78 17.02 3.83
C GLU A 19 -1.81 17.51 2.73
N GLY A 20 -0.48 17.44 2.93
CA GLY A 20 0.51 18.11 2.07
C GLY A 20 1.48 17.17 1.35
N ASP A 21 2.18 16.31 2.09
CA ASP A 21 3.40 15.67 1.57
C ASP A 21 3.14 14.64 0.47
N GLN A 22 2.06 13.86 0.58
CA GLN A 22 1.75 12.83 -0.42
C GLN A 22 1.31 13.45 -1.75
N ARG A 23 0.44 14.47 -1.70
CA ARG A 23 -0.05 15.16 -2.90
C ARG A 23 1.09 15.86 -3.63
N ASP A 24 2.01 16.49 -2.89
CA ASP A 24 3.18 17.14 -3.49
C ASP A 24 4.12 16.13 -4.15
N LEU A 25 4.32 14.96 -3.54
CA LEU A 25 5.11 13.88 -4.13
C LEU A 25 4.53 13.37 -5.45
N PHE A 26 3.22 13.12 -5.51
CA PHE A 26 2.55 12.71 -6.74
C PHE A 26 2.51 13.82 -7.80
N ARG A 27 2.27 15.06 -7.39
CA ARG A 27 2.35 16.24 -8.26
C ARG A 27 3.74 16.37 -8.87
N LYS A 28 4.80 16.16 -8.09
CA LYS A 28 6.18 16.17 -8.59
C LYS A 28 6.41 15.09 -9.64
N LEU A 29 5.96 13.85 -9.40
CA LEU A 29 6.04 12.78 -10.40
C LEU A 29 5.26 13.12 -11.67
N HIS A 30 4.06 13.70 -11.53
CA HIS A 30 3.26 14.14 -12.67
C HIS A 30 4.02 15.18 -13.49
N LEU A 31 4.58 16.22 -12.85
CA LEU A 31 5.35 17.27 -13.53
C LEU A 31 6.58 16.70 -14.25
N LEU A 32 7.36 15.85 -13.58
CA LEU A 32 8.53 15.19 -14.19
C LEU A 32 8.14 14.38 -15.43
N SER A 33 7.00 13.68 -15.39
CA SER A 33 6.51 12.91 -16.55
C SER A 33 6.16 13.74 -17.79
N LYS A 34 6.00 15.07 -17.64
CA LYS A 34 5.76 15.99 -18.76
C LYS A 34 7.06 16.56 -19.33
N GLU A 35 8.17 16.39 -18.64
CA GLU A 35 9.47 16.84 -19.11
C GLU A 35 10.05 15.88 -20.15
N ARG A 36 10.74 16.43 -21.16
CA ARG A 36 11.37 15.63 -22.22
C ARG A 36 12.51 14.74 -21.74
N SER A 37 13.07 15.04 -20.57
CA SER A 37 14.13 14.30 -19.89
C SER A 37 13.66 13.00 -19.24
N TYR A 38 12.34 12.78 -19.12
CA TYR A 38 11.78 11.61 -18.41
C TYR A 38 10.82 10.78 -19.29
N PRO A 39 11.24 10.34 -20.49
CA PRO A 39 10.39 9.56 -21.38
C PRO A 39 9.96 8.20 -20.82
N ILE A 40 10.79 7.54 -20.00
CA ILE A 40 10.48 6.24 -19.38
C ILE A 40 9.44 6.43 -18.29
N LEU A 41 9.52 7.48 -17.47
CA LEU A 41 8.49 7.83 -16.50
C LEU A 41 7.14 8.10 -17.17
N ALA A 42 7.14 8.86 -18.26
CA ALA A 42 5.93 9.13 -19.04
C ALA A 42 5.28 7.83 -19.55
N LEU A 43 6.07 6.96 -20.19
CA LEU A 43 5.63 5.67 -20.70
C LEU A 43 5.14 4.74 -19.58
N PHE A 44 5.81 4.74 -18.43
CA PHE A 44 5.41 3.99 -17.25
C PHE A 44 4.01 4.42 -16.77
N LEU A 45 3.79 5.72 -16.57
CA LEU A 45 2.50 6.26 -16.11
C LEU A 45 1.38 5.96 -17.12
N GLU A 46 1.64 6.09 -18.42
CA GLU A 46 0.68 5.70 -19.46
C GLU A 46 0.35 4.20 -19.36
N THR A 47 1.36 3.36 -19.21
CA THR A 47 1.20 1.90 -19.17
C THR A 47 0.36 1.46 -17.96
N ILE A 48 0.64 1.97 -16.77
CA ILE A 48 -0.14 1.62 -15.58
C ILE A 48 -1.56 2.22 -15.64
N THR A 49 -1.72 3.42 -16.20
CA THR A 49 -3.05 4.03 -16.39
C THR A 49 -3.89 3.16 -17.32
N ARG A 50 -3.33 2.74 -18.47
CA ARG A 50 -4.01 1.84 -19.41
C ARG A 50 -4.37 0.51 -18.75
N ALA A 51 -3.45 -0.08 -18.00
CA ALA A 51 -3.67 -1.33 -17.29
C ALA A 51 -4.82 -1.23 -16.27
N VAL A 52 -4.91 -0.15 -15.50
CA VAL A 52 -6.03 0.07 -14.56
C VAL A 52 -7.33 0.33 -15.31
N LYS A 53 -7.32 1.12 -16.39
CA LYS A 53 -8.50 1.30 -17.25
C LYS A 53 -8.98 -0.03 -17.85
N GLU A 54 -8.08 -0.95 -18.18
CA GLU A 54 -8.40 -2.32 -18.62
C GLU A 54 -9.11 -3.14 -17.53
N GLU A 55 -8.66 -3.04 -16.27
CA GLU A 55 -9.31 -3.70 -15.13
C GLU A 55 -10.66 -3.05 -14.78
N GLN A 56 -10.74 -1.72 -14.79
CA GLN A 56 -11.99 -0.98 -14.56
C GLN A 56 -13.10 -1.39 -15.54
N ARG A 57 -12.75 -1.63 -16.81
CA ARG A 57 -13.72 -2.10 -17.82
C ARG A 57 -14.29 -3.48 -17.52
N ARG A 58 -13.63 -4.28 -16.68
CA ARG A 58 -14.09 -5.62 -16.26
C ARG A 58 -14.99 -5.58 -15.02
N LEU A 59 -15.02 -4.46 -14.30
CA LEU A 59 -15.88 -4.28 -13.12
C LEU A 59 -17.36 -4.25 -13.51
N ILE A 60 -18.22 -4.59 -12.55
CA ILE A 60 -19.65 -4.37 -12.67
C ILE A 60 -19.95 -2.87 -12.72
N ARG A 61 -21.10 -2.50 -13.27
CA ARG A 61 -21.44 -1.09 -13.52
C ARG A 61 -21.39 -0.22 -12.26
N THR A 62 -21.94 -0.70 -11.15
CA THR A 62 -21.99 0.02 -9.87
C THR A 62 -20.60 0.34 -9.32
N GLU A 63 -19.67 -0.62 -9.40
CA GLU A 63 -18.27 -0.41 -9.01
C GLU A 63 -17.58 0.55 -9.98
N ARG A 64 -17.76 0.35 -11.28
CA ARG A 64 -17.15 1.18 -12.31
C ARG A 64 -17.51 2.66 -12.16
N ASP A 65 -18.78 2.94 -11.85
CA ASP A 65 -19.32 4.29 -11.69
C ASP A 65 -18.78 4.96 -10.41
N SER A 66 -18.19 4.20 -9.47
CA SER A 66 -17.56 4.74 -8.27
C SER A 66 -16.12 5.23 -8.48
N ILE A 67 -15.46 4.86 -9.59
CA ILE A 67 -14.17 5.43 -9.97
C ILE A 67 -14.42 6.71 -10.77
N PRO A 68 -13.90 7.87 -10.35
CA PRO A 68 -13.99 9.10 -11.12
C PRO A 68 -13.26 8.96 -12.47
N ALA A 69 -13.63 9.76 -13.47
CA ALA A 69 -12.86 9.81 -14.70
C ALA A 69 -11.44 10.33 -14.42
N PHE A 70 -10.43 9.69 -15.02
CA PHE A 70 -9.03 10.07 -14.86
C PHE A 70 -8.27 9.88 -16.18
N GLU A 71 -7.32 10.76 -16.46
CA GLU A 71 -6.43 10.68 -17.61
C GLU A 71 -5.11 10.00 -17.25
N SER A 72 -4.57 10.34 -16.09
CA SER A 72 -3.46 9.67 -15.44
C SER A 72 -3.94 8.95 -14.19
N ILE A 73 -3.35 7.80 -13.88
CA ILE A 73 -3.58 7.13 -12.59
C ILE A 73 -3.29 8.06 -11.40
N LEU A 74 -2.42 9.05 -11.58
CA LEU A 74 -2.10 10.04 -10.56
C LEU A 74 -3.26 10.97 -10.26
N ASP A 75 -4.22 11.17 -11.19
CA ASP A 75 -5.39 12.03 -10.93
C ASP A 75 -6.30 11.42 -9.84
N LEU A 76 -6.20 10.10 -9.61
CA LEU A 76 -6.94 9.44 -8.54
C LEU A 76 -6.48 9.85 -7.14
N THR A 77 -5.31 10.49 -6.98
CA THR A 77 -4.81 10.95 -5.67
C THR A 77 -5.76 11.95 -5.02
N ASP A 78 -6.44 12.76 -5.82
CA ASP A 78 -7.38 13.77 -5.34
C ASP A 78 -8.69 13.16 -4.81
N HIS A 79 -8.93 11.89 -5.15
CA HIS A 79 -10.15 11.16 -4.82
C HIS A 79 -9.93 10.03 -3.82
N VAL A 80 -8.70 9.81 -3.33
CA VAL A 80 -8.36 8.68 -2.43
C VAL A 80 -9.26 8.62 -1.20
N VAL A 81 -9.58 9.77 -0.60
CA VAL A 81 -10.44 9.82 0.60
C VAL A 81 -11.84 9.29 0.32
N GLU A 82 -12.43 9.64 -0.82
CA GLU A 82 -13.76 9.15 -1.21
C GLU A 82 -13.70 7.71 -1.70
N LEU A 83 -12.66 7.34 -2.45
CA LEU A 83 -12.45 5.97 -2.94
C LEU A 83 -12.24 4.97 -1.80
N ARG A 84 -11.62 5.36 -0.68
CA ARG A 84 -11.47 4.52 0.52
C ARG A 84 -12.80 3.99 1.06
N LYS A 85 -13.88 4.75 0.88
CA LYS A 85 -15.22 4.39 1.33
C LYS A 85 -15.86 3.33 0.42
N THR A 86 -15.40 3.20 -0.83
CA THR A 86 -15.91 2.25 -1.81
C THR A 86 -15.16 0.92 -1.77
N SER A 87 -15.70 -0.12 -2.41
CA SER A 87 -15.02 -1.42 -2.53
C SER A 87 -13.73 -1.39 -3.36
N LEU A 88 -13.42 -0.24 -3.95
CA LEU A 88 -12.27 -0.05 -4.83
C LEU A 88 -11.12 0.71 -4.17
N GLY A 89 -11.33 1.27 -2.98
CA GLY A 89 -10.31 2.03 -2.26
C GLY A 89 -9.01 1.24 -2.09
N GLY A 90 -9.10 0.04 -1.55
CA GLY A 90 -7.93 -0.84 -1.37
C GLY A 90 -7.23 -1.22 -2.68
N ALA A 91 -7.94 -1.28 -3.80
CA ALA A 91 -7.37 -1.54 -5.12
C ALA A 91 -6.62 -0.31 -5.67
N VAL A 92 -7.26 0.86 -5.64
CA VAL A 92 -6.67 2.11 -6.12
C VAL A 92 -5.43 2.49 -5.30
N GLU A 93 -5.52 2.42 -3.97
CA GLU A 93 -4.39 2.75 -3.09
C GLU A 93 -3.16 1.89 -3.37
N ARG A 94 -3.33 0.59 -3.59
CA ARG A 94 -2.21 -0.32 -3.91
C ARG A 94 -1.57 0.02 -5.24
N VAL A 95 -2.36 0.40 -6.24
CA VAL A 95 -1.82 0.89 -7.51
C VAL A 95 -1.09 2.22 -7.31
N LEU A 96 -1.60 3.13 -6.50
CA LEU A 96 -0.93 4.40 -6.19
C LEU A 96 0.40 4.19 -5.45
N VAL A 97 0.49 3.21 -4.55
CA VAL A 97 1.76 2.78 -3.93
C VAL A 97 2.75 2.32 -5.00
N LEU A 98 2.32 1.45 -5.92
CA LEU A 98 3.15 0.96 -7.02
C LEU A 98 3.59 2.13 -7.93
N ALA A 99 2.66 3.01 -8.29
CA ALA A 99 2.91 4.19 -9.12
C ALA A 99 3.95 5.12 -8.49
N PHE A 100 3.82 5.40 -7.20
CA PHE A 100 4.76 6.23 -6.46
C PHE A 100 6.16 5.60 -6.40
N GLN A 101 6.24 4.32 -6.01
CA GLN A 101 7.51 3.65 -5.78
C GLN A 101 8.29 3.45 -7.08
N LEU A 102 7.65 2.89 -8.10
CA LEU A 102 8.30 2.67 -9.39
C LEU A 102 8.50 3.99 -10.14
N GLY A 103 7.55 4.93 -10.07
CA GLY A 103 7.71 6.25 -10.67
C GLY A 103 8.91 7.01 -10.09
N SER A 104 9.06 7.00 -8.77
CA SER A 104 10.21 7.64 -8.10
C SER A 104 11.53 6.95 -8.45
N PHE A 105 11.54 5.62 -8.50
CA PHE A 105 12.70 4.84 -8.89
C PHE A 105 13.12 5.10 -10.35
N ILE A 106 12.15 5.12 -11.28
CA ILE A 106 12.39 5.45 -12.69
C ILE A 106 12.92 6.87 -12.82
N ALA A 107 12.24 7.85 -12.22
CA ALA A 107 12.66 9.25 -12.28
C ALA A 107 14.11 9.43 -11.80
N TYR A 108 14.47 8.78 -10.69
CA TYR A 108 15.83 8.81 -10.18
C TYR A 108 16.85 8.25 -11.18
N HIS A 109 16.56 7.09 -11.77
CA HIS A 109 17.48 6.40 -12.69
C HIS A 109 17.47 6.96 -14.12
N GLU A 110 16.44 7.70 -14.53
CA GLU A 110 16.49 8.51 -15.75
C GLU A 110 17.40 9.72 -15.57
N ALA A 111 17.33 10.38 -14.41
CA ALA A 111 18.23 11.49 -14.08
C ALA A 111 19.68 11.02 -13.81
N HIS A 112 19.86 9.77 -13.34
CA HIS A 112 21.16 9.19 -13.01
C HIS A 112 21.34 7.78 -13.65
N PRO A 113 21.51 7.68 -14.97
CA PRO A 113 21.56 6.39 -15.67
C PRO A 113 22.68 5.46 -15.20
N LEU A 114 23.82 6.02 -14.77
CA LEU A 114 24.98 5.27 -14.28
C LEU A 114 24.74 4.61 -12.91
N GLU A 115 23.71 5.05 -12.18
CA GLU A 115 23.34 4.48 -10.89
C GLU A 115 22.42 3.26 -11.01
N TYR A 116 21.87 2.99 -12.20
CA TYR A 116 21.25 1.71 -12.49
C TYR A 116 22.34 0.67 -12.78
N ASN A 117 22.97 0.19 -11.72
CA ASN A 117 24.10 -0.73 -11.79
C ASN A 117 23.93 -1.90 -10.81
N PHE A 118 22.76 -2.51 -10.85
CA PHE A 118 22.37 -3.62 -9.98
C PHE A 118 22.89 -4.95 -10.54
N GLN A 119 23.58 -5.74 -9.71
CA GLN A 119 23.99 -7.10 -10.04
C GLN A 119 23.36 -8.08 -9.05
N SER A 120 23.00 -9.28 -9.53
CA SER A 120 22.42 -10.33 -8.69
C SER A 120 23.35 -10.79 -7.55
N SER A 121 24.66 -10.57 -7.70
CA SER A 121 25.68 -10.91 -6.70
C SER A 121 25.79 -9.92 -5.54
N ASP A 122 25.32 -8.67 -5.69
CA ASP A 122 25.55 -7.60 -4.71
C ASP A 122 24.30 -6.75 -4.39
N THR A 123 23.17 -7.02 -5.04
CA THR A 123 21.93 -6.28 -4.87
C THR A 123 20.88 -7.11 -4.13
N PHE A 124 20.32 -6.53 -3.06
CA PHE A 124 19.30 -7.14 -2.22
C PHE A 124 18.03 -6.31 -2.27
N LEU A 125 16.91 -6.97 -2.57
CA LEU A 125 15.59 -6.36 -2.56
C LEU A 125 14.88 -6.72 -1.25
N ILE A 126 14.45 -5.71 -0.51
CA ILE A 126 13.66 -5.87 0.71
C ILE A 126 12.35 -5.14 0.51
N ALA A 127 11.24 -5.75 0.90
CA ALA A 127 9.94 -5.14 0.73
C ALA A 127 8.95 -5.51 1.82
N ARG A 128 7.97 -4.64 2.03
CA ARG A 128 6.85 -4.85 2.96
C ARG A 128 5.53 -4.74 2.22
N GLY A 129 4.60 -5.66 2.48
CA GLY A 129 3.22 -5.55 1.99
C GLY A 129 3.14 -5.31 0.47
N PRO A 130 2.35 -4.32 0.00
CA PRO A 130 2.27 -3.96 -1.42
C PRO A 130 3.62 -3.67 -2.10
N GLY A 131 4.63 -3.20 -1.36
CA GLY A 131 5.96 -2.94 -1.90
C GLY A 131 6.65 -4.17 -2.49
N MET A 132 6.20 -5.38 -2.12
CA MET A 132 6.70 -6.62 -2.73
C MET A 132 6.40 -6.68 -4.23
N LEU A 133 5.31 -6.07 -4.69
CA LEU A 133 4.98 -5.98 -6.11
C LEU A 133 5.95 -5.07 -6.86
N SER A 134 6.33 -3.93 -6.25
CA SER A 134 7.35 -3.03 -6.79
C SER A 134 8.72 -3.71 -6.83
N ALA A 135 9.10 -4.41 -5.75
CA ALA A 135 10.34 -5.16 -5.70
C ALA A 135 10.37 -6.26 -6.77
N ALA A 136 9.27 -7.00 -6.97
CA ALA A 136 9.16 -8.00 -8.02
C ALA A 136 9.29 -7.38 -9.42
N ALA A 137 8.68 -6.22 -9.67
CA ALA A 137 8.84 -5.51 -10.93
C ALA A 137 10.30 -5.14 -11.21
N ILE A 138 11.02 -4.64 -10.21
CA ILE A 138 12.44 -4.29 -10.35
C ILE A 138 13.32 -5.53 -10.50
N ALA A 139 13.04 -6.62 -9.77
CA ALA A 139 13.79 -7.87 -9.86
C ALA A 139 13.79 -8.48 -11.28
N LEU A 140 12.72 -8.24 -12.04
CA LEU A 140 12.55 -8.75 -13.41
C LEU A 140 13.16 -7.84 -14.47
N CYS A 141 13.64 -6.65 -14.10
CA CYS A 141 14.18 -5.66 -15.01
C CYS A 141 15.71 -5.62 -14.92
N PRO A 142 16.45 -5.91 -16.00
CA PRO A 142 17.89 -5.70 -16.07
C PRO A 142 18.29 -4.24 -16.36
N ASN A 143 17.33 -3.39 -16.78
CA ASN A 143 17.53 -1.96 -17.01
C ASN A 143 16.22 -1.20 -16.75
N VAL A 144 16.33 0.11 -16.47
CA VAL A 144 15.18 0.97 -16.15
C VAL A 144 14.14 1.05 -17.29
N SER A 145 14.59 0.97 -18.55
CA SER A 145 13.72 1.04 -19.74
C SER A 145 12.76 -0.16 -19.86
N MET A 146 13.04 -1.26 -19.17
CA MET A 146 12.16 -2.43 -19.14
C MET A 146 11.03 -2.30 -18.11
N VAL A 147 11.14 -1.40 -17.12
CA VAL A 147 10.15 -1.27 -16.04
C VAL A 147 8.73 -1.04 -16.57
N PRO A 148 8.47 -0.14 -17.56
CA PRO A 148 7.12 0.04 -18.09
C PRO A 148 6.48 -1.25 -18.60
N SER A 149 7.24 -2.11 -19.30
CA SER A 149 6.70 -3.35 -19.89
C SER A 149 6.17 -4.34 -18.85
N ILE A 150 6.76 -4.36 -17.66
CA ILE A 150 6.37 -5.27 -16.55
C ILE A 150 5.35 -4.59 -15.64
N ALA A 151 5.45 -3.27 -15.49
CA ALA A 151 4.59 -2.49 -14.59
C ALA A 151 3.10 -2.61 -14.92
N GLY A 152 2.73 -2.74 -16.20
CA GLY A 152 1.34 -2.91 -16.60
C GLY A 152 0.70 -4.17 -15.99
N ASP A 153 1.39 -5.31 -16.06
CA ASP A 153 0.89 -6.57 -15.50
C ASP A 153 0.91 -6.56 -13.97
N ILE A 154 1.97 -5.99 -13.38
CA ILE A 154 2.04 -5.82 -11.92
C ILE A 154 0.94 -4.89 -11.40
N ALA A 155 0.57 -3.84 -12.16
CA ALA A 155 -0.53 -2.96 -11.80
C ALA A 155 -1.88 -3.68 -11.81
N LYS A 156 -2.12 -4.58 -12.77
CA LYS A 156 -3.32 -5.45 -12.78
C LYS A 156 -3.35 -6.37 -11.58
N VAL A 157 -2.21 -6.97 -11.24
CA VAL A 157 -2.08 -7.81 -10.03
C VAL A 157 -2.35 -6.99 -8.77
N ALA A 158 -1.77 -5.79 -8.65
CA ALA A 158 -1.99 -4.89 -7.52
C ALA A 158 -3.46 -4.50 -7.36
N PHE A 159 -4.12 -4.17 -8.47
CA PHE A 159 -5.53 -3.80 -8.50
C PHE A 159 -6.41 -4.97 -8.04
N ARG A 160 -6.28 -6.14 -8.67
CA ARG A 160 -7.05 -7.35 -8.30
C ARG A 160 -6.77 -7.81 -6.88
N PHE A 161 -5.52 -7.75 -6.45
CA PHE A 161 -5.14 -8.06 -5.07
C PHE A 161 -5.87 -7.14 -4.09
N GLY A 162 -5.96 -5.85 -4.40
CA GLY A 162 -6.73 -4.91 -3.57
C GLY A 162 -8.22 -5.21 -3.53
N LEU A 163 -8.83 -5.61 -4.64
CA LEU A 163 -10.25 -6.04 -4.67
C LEU A 163 -10.49 -7.26 -3.77
N VAL A 164 -9.63 -8.27 -3.87
CA VAL A 164 -9.75 -9.49 -3.05
C VAL A 164 -9.56 -9.17 -1.57
N VAL A 165 -8.55 -8.35 -1.24
CA VAL A 165 -8.34 -7.94 0.16
C VAL A 165 -9.52 -7.15 0.67
N ASP A 166 -10.05 -6.20 -0.10
CA ASP A 166 -11.24 -5.42 0.28
C ASP A 166 -12.43 -6.34 0.51
N GLN A 167 -12.73 -7.26 -0.42
CA GLN A 167 -13.81 -8.23 -0.30
C GLN A 167 -13.69 -9.07 0.99
N VAL A 168 -12.51 -9.58 1.30
CA VAL A 168 -12.27 -10.35 2.53
C VAL A 168 -12.47 -9.46 3.76
N CYS A 169 -11.88 -8.26 3.76
CA CYS A 169 -12.07 -7.28 4.84
C CYS A 169 -13.56 -6.99 5.07
N ARG A 170 -14.33 -6.68 4.01
CA ARG A 170 -15.77 -6.41 4.11
C ARG A 170 -16.56 -7.60 4.65
N SER A 171 -16.18 -8.82 4.25
CA SER A 171 -16.85 -10.05 4.72
C SER A 171 -16.63 -10.32 6.21
N LEU A 172 -15.57 -9.76 6.79
CA LEU A 172 -15.24 -9.89 8.20
C LEU A 172 -15.87 -8.79 9.04
N GLU A 173 -16.36 -7.69 8.47
CA GLU A 173 -16.93 -6.59 9.24
C GLU A 173 -18.42 -6.75 9.54
N ILE A 174 -18.83 -6.24 10.71
CA ILE A 174 -20.21 -6.25 11.18
C ILE A 174 -21.01 -5.09 10.56
N SER A 175 -20.34 -4.00 10.13
CA SER A 175 -20.96 -2.82 9.50
C SER A 175 -20.19 -2.36 8.25
N PRO A 176 -20.84 -2.30 7.06
CA PRO A 176 -20.21 -1.85 5.81
C PRO A 176 -19.69 -0.40 5.83
N ASP A 177 -20.23 0.44 6.72
CA ASP A 177 -19.96 1.88 6.81
C ASP A 177 -18.72 2.21 7.67
N GLU A 178 -18.14 1.22 8.36
CA GLU A 178 -16.95 1.40 9.22
C GLU A 178 -15.63 1.07 8.54
N ILE A 179 -15.70 0.56 7.30
CA ILE A 179 -14.54 0.27 6.46
C ILE A 179 -13.90 1.58 6.03
N ASN A 180 -12.71 1.85 6.58
CA ASN A 180 -11.83 2.96 6.18
C ASN A 180 -12.42 4.38 6.32
N ALA A 181 -13.66 4.54 6.79
CA ALA A 181 -14.28 5.85 7.00
C ALA A 181 -13.79 6.52 8.30
N ALA A 182 -13.42 5.74 9.32
CA ALA A 182 -12.92 6.24 10.60
C ALA A 182 -12.05 5.26 11.41
N GLY A 183 -11.55 4.16 10.82
CA GLY A 183 -10.69 3.20 11.53
C GLY A 183 -9.72 2.45 10.62
N ALA A 184 -8.52 2.20 11.14
CA ALA A 184 -7.47 1.46 10.45
C ALA A 184 -7.63 -0.05 10.72
N TRP A 185 -7.24 -0.90 9.78
CA TRP A 185 -7.16 -2.36 9.98
C TRP A 185 -5.93 -2.80 10.76
N ILE A 186 -4.95 -1.89 10.91
CA ILE A 186 -3.67 -2.14 11.58
C ILE A 186 -3.41 -0.97 12.51
N TYR A 187 -3.14 -1.28 13.77
CA TYR A 187 -2.75 -0.30 14.78
C TYR A 187 -1.32 -0.55 15.22
N CYS A 188 -0.56 0.53 15.36
CA CYS A 188 0.77 0.46 15.95
C CYS A 188 0.65 0.69 17.45
N VAL A 189 1.03 -0.31 18.24
CA VAL A 189 1.11 -0.22 19.70
C VAL A 189 2.57 0.03 20.09
N TYR A 190 2.75 0.94 21.05
CA TYR A 190 4.05 1.38 21.56
C TYR A 190 4.18 1.04 23.03
N GLY A 191 5.41 0.81 23.49
CA GLY A 191 5.68 0.69 24.94
C GLY A 191 5.30 -0.65 25.55
N VAL A 192 4.96 -1.64 24.72
CA VAL A 192 4.54 -2.99 25.16
C VAL A 192 5.58 -4.01 24.69
N ASP A 193 5.91 -4.96 25.55
CA ASP A 193 6.79 -6.05 25.17
C ASP A 193 6.12 -6.96 24.12
N PRO A 194 6.83 -7.42 23.07
CA PRO A 194 6.27 -8.34 22.07
C PRO A 194 5.60 -9.58 22.64
N SER A 195 6.14 -10.17 23.71
CA SER A 195 5.56 -11.38 24.32
C SER A 195 4.28 -11.07 25.09
N GLU A 196 4.22 -9.95 25.81
CA GLU A 196 3.02 -9.49 26.52
C GLU A 196 1.87 -9.18 25.55
N ALA A 197 2.19 -8.53 24.42
CA ALA A 197 1.19 -8.27 23.39
C ALA A 197 0.66 -9.58 22.76
N GLU A 198 1.53 -10.55 22.50
CA GLU A 198 1.15 -11.87 21.98
C GLU A 198 0.24 -12.63 22.94
N GLU A 199 0.55 -12.60 24.23
CA GLU A 199 -0.28 -13.19 25.26
C GLU A 199 -1.65 -12.50 25.36
N ALA A 200 -1.67 -11.16 25.39
CA ALA A 200 -2.91 -10.39 25.44
C ALA A 200 -3.81 -10.68 24.23
N VAL A 201 -3.24 -10.77 23.03
CA VAL A 201 -3.97 -11.13 21.81
C VAL A 201 -4.46 -12.58 21.87
N ALA A 202 -3.67 -13.52 22.38
CA ALA A 202 -4.07 -14.91 22.52
C ALA A 202 -5.23 -15.08 23.51
N LEU A 203 -5.18 -14.40 24.66
CA LEU A 203 -6.25 -14.37 25.65
C LEU A 203 -7.55 -13.79 25.07
N PHE A 204 -7.44 -12.65 24.36
CA PHE A 204 -8.58 -12.03 23.70
C PHE A 204 -9.23 -12.97 22.67
N ASN A 205 -8.42 -13.59 21.82
CA ASN A 205 -8.90 -14.57 20.85
C ASN A 205 -9.64 -15.71 21.55
N ALA A 206 -9.05 -16.31 22.60
CA ALA A 206 -9.66 -17.41 23.33
C ALA A 206 -11.03 -17.03 23.95
N GLU A 207 -11.21 -15.80 24.41
CA GLU A 207 -12.47 -15.32 24.98
C GLU A 207 -13.56 -15.09 23.93
N LYS A 208 -13.19 -14.65 22.71
CA LYS A 208 -14.13 -14.19 21.67
C LYS A 208 -14.37 -15.16 20.51
N VAL A 209 -13.64 -16.28 20.44
CA VAL A 209 -13.72 -17.29 19.36
C VAL A 209 -15.13 -17.88 19.14
N SER A 210 -16.05 -17.76 20.10
CA SER A 210 -17.43 -18.26 19.96
C SER A 210 -18.42 -17.29 19.25
N GLN A 211 -18.06 -16.02 19.03
CA GLN A 211 -18.99 -15.02 18.48
C GLN A 211 -18.58 -14.43 17.14
N ILE A 212 -17.29 -14.46 16.79
CA ILE A 212 -16.82 -13.84 15.55
C ILE A 212 -15.67 -14.66 14.98
N SER A 213 -15.74 -15.00 13.69
CA SER A 213 -14.66 -15.65 12.93
C SER A 213 -13.48 -14.69 12.66
N MET A 214 -12.98 -14.00 13.68
CA MET A 214 -11.91 -13.02 13.61
C MET A 214 -10.70 -13.52 14.41
N LEU A 215 -9.60 -13.81 13.72
CA LEU A 215 -8.30 -14.09 14.34
C LEU A 215 -7.47 -12.82 14.38
N PHE A 216 -7.11 -12.38 15.58
CA PHE A 216 -6.19 -11.27 15.79
C PHE A 216 -4.77 -11.76 15.58
N SER A 217 -3.97 -10.98 14.84
CA SER A 217 -2.59 -11.34 14.54
C SER A 217 -1.64 -10.17 14.77
N ILE A 218 -0.48 -10.46 15.34
CA ILE A 218 0.62 -9.49 15.52
C ILE A 218 1.59 -9.60 14.35
N GLY A 219 1.86 -8.48 13.69
CA GLY A 219 3.00 -8.30 12.82
C GLY A 219 4.16 -7.72 13.62
N ARG A 220 5.23 -8.51 13.80
CA ARG A 220 6.46 -8.03 14.45
C ARG A 220 7.22 -7.08 13.52
N PHE A 221 7.63 -5.92 14.04
CA PHE A 221 8.59 -5.03 13.40
C PHE A 221 9.94 -5.18 14.12
N PRO A 222 10.88 -5.98 13.59
CA PRO A 222 12.15 -6.16 14.26
C PRO A 222 13.00 -4.90 14.05
N ARG A 223 13.34 -4.23 15.16
CA ARG A 223 14.48 -3.31 15.35
C ARG A 223 14.24 -1.79 15.45
N LEU A 224 13.10 -1.32 15.97
CA LEU A 224 13.07 0.01 16.63
C LEU A 224 12.07 -0.04 17.79
N GLY A 225 12.60 -0.25 19.00
CA GLY A 225 11.96 -0.13 20.32
C GLY A 225 10.47 -0.43 20.41
N GLN A 226 10.09 -1.58 20.99
CA GLN A 226 8.73 -1.88 21.49
C GLN A 226 7.57 -1.40 20.58
N ARG A 227 7.69 -1.62 19.26
CA ARG A 227 6.65 -1.29 18.27
C ARG A 227 6.10 -2.56 17.65
N LEU A 228 4.78 -2.72 17.73
CA LEU A 228 4.07 -3.89 17.23
C LEU A 228 2.89 -3.44 16.37
N GLY A 229 2.69 -4.08 15.23
CA GLY A 229 1.48 -3.91 14.43
C GLY A 229 0.45 -4.93 14.86
N VAL A 230 -0.68 -4.50 15.40
CA VAL A 230 -1.82 -5.37 15.70
C VAL A 230 -2.84 -5.21 14.58
N ARG A 231 -3.23 -6.30 13.94
CA ARG A 231 -4.26 -6.28 12.88
C ARG A 231 -5.61 -6.68 13.47
N VAL A 232 -6.61 -5.81 13.31
CA VAL A 232 -7.96 -5.97 13.88
C VAL A 232 -9.01 -5.31 12.97
N PRO A 233 -10.23 -5.86 12.87
CA PRO A 233 -11.36 -5.15 12.27
C PRO A 233 -11.75 -3.88 13.06
N SER A 234 -12.09 -2.82 12.34
CA SER A 234 -12.34 -1.46 12.85
C SER A 234 -13.25 -1.34 14.11
N PRO A 235 -14.38 -2.08 14.24
CA PRO A 235 -15.29 -1.90 15.38
C PRO A 235 -14.76 -2.46 16.72
N THR A 236 -13.89 -3.47 16.69
CA THR A 236 -13.56 -4.25 17.90
C THR A 236 -12.49 -3.59 18.79
N LEU A 237 -11.69 -2.68 18.24
CA LEU A 237 -10.68 -1.95 19.01
C LEU A 237 -11.23 -0.72 19.74
N ARG A 238 -12.28 -0.07 19.21
CA ARG A 238 -12.92 1.05 19.92
C ARG A 238 -13.44 0.61 21.27
N THR A 239 -14.01 -0.59 21.37
CA THR A 239 -14.49 -1.15 22.63
C THR A 239 -13.36 -1.34 23.66
N GLN A 240 -12.12 -1.59 23.24
CA GLN A 240 -10.99 -1.71 24.17
C GLN A 240 -10.39 -0.36 24.60
N GLN A 241 -10.27 0.63 23.70
CA GLN A 241 -9.81 1.98 24.10
C GLN A 241 -10.77 2.63 25.10
N PHE A 242 -12.08 2.40 24.97
CA PHE A 242 -13.07 2.91 25.92
C PHE A 242 -13.06 2.17 27.27
N HIS A 243 -12.63 0.91 27.32
CA HIS A 243 -12.52 0.17 28.59
C HIS A 243 -11.21 0.46 29.34
N SER A 244 -10.13 0.83 28.66
CA SER A 244 -8.91 1.31 29.34
C SER A 244 -9.09 2.70 29.99
N ASP A 245 -9.94 3.56 29.42
CA ASP A 245 -10.22 4.91 29.96
C ASP A 245 -11.25 4.93 31.09
N GLN A 246 -11.98 3.82 31.35
CA GLN A 246 -12.92 3.72 32.46
C GLN A 246 -12.37 3.01 33.70
N GLY A 247 -11.08 2.65 33.69
CA GLY A 247 -10.38 1.98 34.80
C GLY A 247 -9.57 2.91 35.71
N SER A 248 -9.87 4.21 35.75
CA SER A 248 -9.26 5.17 36.67
C SER A 248 -10.34 6.02 37.34
N ASN A 249 -10.97 5.45 38.37
CA ASN A 249 -11.59 6.18 39.47
C ASN A 249 -11.58 5.29 40.72
#